data_AF-A0A2W7QFK5-F1
#
_entry.id   AF-A0A2W7QFK5-F1
#
_cell.length_a   1.000
_cell.length_b   1.000
_cell.length_c   1.000
_cell.angle_alpha   90.00
_cell.angle_beta   90.00
_cell.angle_gamma   90.00
#
_symmetry.space_group_name_H-M   'P 1'
#
loop_
_entity.id
_entity.type
_entity.pdbx_description
1 polymer ?
#
loop_
_entity_poly.entity_id
_entity_poly.type
_entity_poly.pdbx_seq_one_letter_code
_entity_poly.pdbx_strand_id
1 'polypeptide(L)'
;MSVDPDPSQAVLEGLSTRLSLVVDLDGTLLSSDMLHETFWSAFGRDWTVPLRAASALLQGRAALKRVLANAARVDVTTLPYNPAVIATVKDWRARGGRAVLVTASDADLAHAIAEHLGIFDEVHGSDGVRNLKAAEKADFLNRRYGPRGYAYMGDSAADLKVWPHAARAITVNASAAVRQRLRGLDVPVADLQVADHRRLPLAAMLRPEHWCLALLALVPLLIGHDLSPARVAQGLFALVCVALVTSGAGVIRDLLTLEAD
;
A
#
# COMPACT_ATOMS: atom_id res chain seq x y z
N MET A 1 4.55 35.13 -11.14
CA MET A 1 4.52 33.65 -11.18
C MET A 1 4.33 33.20 -9.75
N SER A 2 3.08 33.03 -9.31
CA SER A 2 2.77 32.53 -7.97
C SER A 2 3.21 31.07 -7.95
N VAL A 3 4.29 30.79 -7.23
CA VAL A 3 4.65 29.41 -6.87
C VAL A 3 3.49 28.92 -6.03
N ASP A 4 2.69 27.98 -6.53
CA ASP A 4 1.68 27.31 -5.71
C ASP A 4 2.40 26.80 -4.45
N PRO A 5 1.85 27.04 -3.25
CA PRO A 5 2.50 26.61 -2.02
C PRO A 5 2.74 25.11 -2.10
N ASP A 6 3.96 24.69 -1.74
CA ASP A 6 4.30 23.27 -1.64
C ASP A 6 3.21 22.57 -0.82
N PRO A 7 2.55 21.52 -1.34
CA PRO A 7 1.47 20.83 -0.63
C PRO A 7 1.89 20.36 0.78
N SER A 8 3.19 20.17 1.04
CA SER A 8 3.70 19.89 2.40
C SER A 8 3.42 21.04 3.39
N GLN A 9 3.55 22.29 2.94
CA GLN A 9 3.42 23.47 3.81
C GLN A 9 1.97 23.72 4.20
N ALA A 10 1.04 23.53 3.27
CA ALA A 10 -0.39 23.66 3.53
C ALA A 10 -0.88 22.64 4.56
N VAL A 11 -0.36 21.40 4.51
CA VAL A 11 -0.72 20.34 5.47
C VAL A 11 -0.29 20.67 6.90
N LEU A 12 0.89 21.27 7.04
CA LEU A 12 1.49 21.60 8.35
C LEU A 12 1.05 22.96 8.90
N GLU A 13 0.31 23.76 8.14
CA GLU A 13 -0.02 25.13 8.51
C GLU A 13 -0.86 25.20 9.80
N GLY A 14 -0.40 25.98 10.78
CA GLY A 14 -1.07 26.15 12.07
C GLY A 14 -0.95 24.96 13.04
N LEU A 15 -0.18 23.91 12.71
CA LEU A 15 0.15 22.84 13.66
C LEU A 15 1.25 23.28 14.62
N SER A 16 1.05 23.03 15.92
CA SER A 16 2.05 23.27 16.96
C SER A 16 3.13 22.20 16.94
N THR A 17 4.41 22.58 16.91
CA THR A 17 5.56 21.66 16.92
C THR A 17 5.71 20.86 18.21
N ARG A 18 4.90 21.15 19.23
CA ARG A 18 4.76 20.31 20.44
C ARG A 18 4.01 19.01 20.18
N LEU A 19 3.23 18.94 19.10
CA LEU A 19 2.51 17.73 18.71
C LEU A 19 3.48 16.75 18.05
N SER A 20 3.21 15.46 18.18
CA SER A 20 3.92 14.45 17.38
C SER A 20 3.23 14.30 16.01
N LEU A 21 4.01 14.31 14.93
CA LEU A 21 3.52 13.94 13.60
C LEU A 21 3.65 12.42 13.45
N VAL A 22 2.53 11.73 13.56
CA VAL A 22 2.45 10.28 13.44
C VAL A 22 2.15 9.92 11.99
N VAL A 23 2.92 9.00 11.45
CA VAL A 23 2.84 8.56 10.05
C VAL A 23 2.58 7.07 9.99
N ASP A 24 1.55 6.65 9.26
CA ASP A 24 1.35 5.24 8.92
C ASP A 24 2.32 4.78 7.81
N LEU A 25 2.57 3.48 7.75
CA LEU A 25 3.46 2.90 6.74
C LEU A 25 2.70 2.56 5.45
N ASP A 26 1.83 1.56 5.53
CA ASP A 26 1.10 1.00 4.39
C ASP A 26 0.14 2.03 3.79
N GLY A 27 0.16 2.21 2.47
CA GLY A 27 -0.71 3.17 1.76
C GLY A 27 -0.44 4.65 2.06
N THR A 28 0.46 4.97 2.99
CA THR A 28 0.78 6.31 3.47
C THR A 28 2.23 6.68 3.18
N LEU A 29 3.19 6.24 4.00
CA LEU A 29 4.62 6.43 3.72
C LEU A 29 5.06 5.63 2.50
N LEU A 30 4.49 4.44 2.31
CA LEU A 30 4.61 3.64 1.11
C LEU A 30 3.35 3.81 0.26
N SER A 31 3.54 3.90 -1.05
CA SER A 31 2.41 3.98 -1.99
C SER A 31 1.67 2.63 -2.16
N SER A 32 2.20 1.55 -1.57
CA SER A 32 1.68 0.19 -1.66
C SER A 32 1.49 -0.45 -0.27
N ASP A 33 0.90 -1.65 -0.26
CA ASP A 33 0.76 -2.51 0.94
C ASP A 33 2.01 -3.40 1.07
N MET A 34 2.61 -3.45 2.25
CA MET A 34 3.80 -4.27 2.52
C MET A 34 3.60 -5.76 2.25
N LEU A 35 2.39 -6.29 2.35
CA LEU A 35 2.11 -7.69 1.95
C LEU A 35 2.31 -7.89 0.45
N HIS A 36 1.92 -6.90 -0.36
CA HIS A 36 2.11 -6.91 -1.80
C HIS A 36 3.60 -6.85 -2.14
N GLU A 37 4.35 -5.92 -1.54
CA GLU A 37 5.80 -5.80 -1.74
C GLU A 37 6.56 -7.05 -1.30
N THR A 38 6.22 -7.59 -0.12
CA THR A 38 6.82 -8.83 0.41
C THR A 38 6.56 -10.01 -0.53
N PHE A 39 5.35 -10.12 -1.09
CA PHE A 39 5.02 -11.17 -2.06
C PHE A 39 5.84 -11.06 -3.36
N TRP A 40 5.91 -9.86 -3.96
CA TRP A 40 6.62 -9.67 -5.22
C TRP A 40 8.14 -9.74 -5.07
N SER A 41 8.68 -9.20 -3.98
CA SER A 41 10.10 -9.36 -3.63
C SER A 41 10.48 -10.83 -3.48
N ALA A 42 9.66 -11.60 -2.77
CA ALA A 42 9.89 -13.04 -2.61
C ALA A 42 9.73 -13.82 -3.93
N PHE A 43 8.74 -13.47 -4.76
CA PHE A 43 8.55 -14.09 -6.08
C PHE A 43 9.72 -13.82 -7.03
N GLY A 44 10.20 -12.57 -7.08
CA GLY A 44 11.34 -12.18 -7.92
C GLY A 44 12.64 -12.89 -7.53
N ARG A 45 12.76 -13.33 -6.26
CA ARG A 45 13.92 -14.07 -5.75
C ARG A 45 13.75 -15.59 -5.84
N ASP A 46 12.54 -16.10 -5.61
CA ASP A 46 12.23 -17.53 -5.65
C ASP A 46 10.82 -17.75 -6.23
N TRP A 47 10.78 -18.25 -7.46
CA TRP A 47 9.56 -18.55 -8.21
C TRP A 47 8.66 -19.61 -7.55
N THR A 48 9.17 -20.35 -6.56
CA THR A 48 8.39 -21.35 -5.79
C THR A 48 7.62 -20.74 -4.62
N VAL A 49 7.86 -19.47 -4.28
CA VAL A 49 7.20 -18.77 -3.17
C VAL A 49 5.67 -18.72 -3.31
N PRO A 50 5.07 -18.45 -4.48
CA PRO A 50 3.61 -18.48 -4.62
C PRO A 50 2.99 -19.83 -4.26
N LEU A 51 3.67 -20.94 -4.57
CA LEU A 51 3.21 -22.29 -4.22
C LEU A 51 3.29 -22.52 -2.70
N ARG A 52 4.39 -22.11 -2.08
CA ARG A 52 4.55 -22.17 -0.61
C ARG A 52 3.55 -21.24 0.09
N ALA A 53 3.34 -20.03 -0.41
CA ALA A 53 2.36 -19.07 0.09
C ALA A 53 0.93 -19.62 -0.01
N ALA A 54 0.56 -20.24 -1.13
CA ALA A 54 -0.74 -20.90 -1.29
C ALA A 54 -0.93 -22.04 -0.28
N SER A 55 0.10 -22.89 -0.08
CA SER A 55 0.05 -23.95 0.93
C SER A 55 -0.03 -23.40 2.36
N ALA A 56 0.62 -22.27 2.65
CA ALA A 56 0.61 -21.63 3.96
C ALA A 56 -0.70 -20.89 4.23
N LEU A 57 -1.37 -20.38 3.20
CA LEU A 57 -2.70 -19.78 3.32
C LEU A 57 -3.74 -20.81 3.78
N LEU A 58 -3.62 -22.08 3.38
CA LEU A 58 -4.44 -23.19 3.89
C LEU A 58 -4.23 -23.43 5.40
N GLN A 59 -3.07 -23.02 5.94
CA GLN A 59 -2.75 -23.06 7.37
C GLN A 59 -3.10 -21.74 8.10
N GLY A 60 -3.68 -20.77 7.38
CA GLY A 60 -4.16 -19.50 7.90
C GLY A 60 -3.26 -18.29 7.60
N ARG A 61 -3.81 -17.09 7.84
CA ARG A 61 -3.16 -15.82 7.51
C ARG A 61 -1.81 -15.61 8.21
N ALA A 62 -1.64 -16.10 9.43
CA ALA A 62 -0.38 -15.99 10.16
C ALA A 62 0.73 -16.83 9.52
N ALA A 63 0.41 -18.04 9.05
CA ALA A 63 1.37 -18.91 8.37
C ALA A 63 1.78 -18.33 7.01
N LEU A 64 0.84 -17.76 6.25
CA LEU A 64 1.15 -17.01 5.02
C LEU A 64 2.14 -15.87 5.29
N LYS A 65 1.87 -15.03 6.29
CA LYS A 65 2.75 -13.91 6.66
C LYS A 65 4.16 -14.39 7.01
N ARG A 66 4.28 -15.50 7.74
CA ARG A 66 5.59 -16.08 8.11
C ARG A 66 6.37 -16.59 6.90
N VAL A 67 5.70 -17.26 5.95
CA VAL A 67 6.36 -17.73 4.71
C VAL A 67 6.83 -16.54 3.87
N LEU A 68 5.99 -15.51 3.74
CA LEU A 68 6.35 -14.30 2.99
C LEU A 68 7.48 -13.53 3.67
N ALA A 69 7.46 -13.34 5.00
CA ALA A 69 8.52 -12.68 5.74
C ALA A 69 9.86 -13.44 5.70
N ASN A 70 9.84 -14.78 5.74
CA ASN A 70 11.06 -15.59 5.65
C ASN A 70 11.64 -15.64 4.24
N ALA A 71 10.78 -15.58 3.21
CA ALA A 71 11.20 -15.63 1.82
C ALA A 71 11.61 -14.24 1.27
N ALA A 72 10.99 -13.18 1.77
CA ALA A 72 11.31 -11.81 1.42
C ALA A 72 12.34 -11.25 2.40
N ARG A 73 13.60 -11.15 1.97
CA ARG A 73 14.44 -10.07 2.48
C ARG A 73 14.01 -8.81 1.72
N VAL A 74 12.99 -8.12 2.24
CA VAL A 74 12.51 -6.87 1.66
C VAL A 74 13.67 -5.88 1.66
N ASP A 75 14.12 -5.48 0.47
CA ASP A 75 15.14 -4.45 0.33
C ASP A 75 14.49 -3.09 0.54
N VAL A 76 14.66 -2.54 1.75
CA VAL A 76 14.08 -1.24 2.15
C VAL A 76 14.49 -0.11 1.21
N THR A 77 15.64 -0.20 0.54
CA THR A 77 16.14 0.87 -0.34
C THR A 77 15.34 1.01 -1.63
N THR A 78 14.59 -0.02 -2.02
CA THR A 78 13.83 -0.08 -3.27
C THR A 78 12.33 0.09 -3.10
N LEU A 79 11.87 0.25 -1.85
CA LEU A 79 10.45 0.38 -1.55
C LEU A 79 9.85 1.64 -2.21
N PRO A 80 8.57 1.58 -2.64
CA PRO A 80 7.91 2.69 -3.32
C PRO A 80 7.47 3.76 -2.31
N TYR A 81 8.45 4.50 -1.79
CA TYR A 81 8.20 5.60 -0.86
C TYR A 81 7.42 6.74 -1.50
N ASN A 82 6.50 7.34 -0.75
CA ASN A 82 5.78 8.53 -1.15
C ASN A 82 6.66 9.78 -0.91
N PRO A 83 7.16 10.44 -1.97
CA PRO A 83 8.10 11.55 -1.81
C PRO A 83 7.47 12.76 -1.11
N ALA A 84 6.17 12.99 -1.28
CA ALA A 84 5.48 14.11 -0.64
C ALA A 84 5.33 13.89 0.88
N VAL A 85 5.12 12.64 1.30
CA VAL A 85 5.11 12.30 2.74
C VAL A 85 6.51 12.48 3.33
N ILE A 86 7.55 12.00 2.66
CA ILE A 86 8.95 12.21 3.09
C ILE A 86 9.26 13.71 3.21
N ALA A 87 8.91 14.52 2.22
CA ALA A 87 9.11 15.97 2.25
C ALA A 87 8.37 16.60 3.43
N THR A 88 7.11 16.26 3.64
CA THR A 88 6.30 16.75 4.77
C THR A 88 6.92 16.39 6.12
N VAL A 89 7.42 15.17 6.29
CA VAL A 89 8.06 14.73 7.54
C VAL A 89 9.38 15.49 7.76
N LYS A 90 10.20 15.67 6.72
CA LYS A 90 11.44 16.44 6.79
C LYS A 90 11.17 17.90 7.16
N ASP A 91 10.17 18.52 6.53
CA ASP A 91 9.76 19.89 6.83
C ASP A 91 9.27 20.04 8.26
N TRP A 92 8.52 19.06 8.77
CA TRP A 92 8.06 19.05 10.16
C TRP A 92 9.23 19.01 11.15
N ARG A 93 10.22 18.14 10.89
CA ARG A 93 11.42 18.05 11.73
C ARG A 93 12.30 19.28 11.63
N ALA A 94 12.42 19.88 10.45
CA ALA A 94 13.13 21.14 10.25
C ALA A 94 12.51 22.29 11.06
N ARG A 95 11.20 22.25 11.34
CA ARG A 95 10.50 23.20 12.23
C ARG A 95 10.68 22.89 13.72
N GLY A 96 11.41 21.82 14.08
CA GLY A 96 11.61 21.35 15.45
C GLY A 96 10.51 20.44 15.98
N GLY A 97 9.60 19.97 15.12
CA GLY A 97 8.60 18.98 15.48
C GLY A 97 9.17 17.56 15.57
N ARG A 98 8.48 16.69 16.30
CA ARG A 98 8.83 15.25 16.38
C ARG A 98 8.03 14.44 15.37
N ALA A 99 8.69 13.51 14.68
CA ALA A 99 8.06 12.59 13.74
C ALA A 99 8.13 11.14 14.25
N VAL A 100 7.02 10.41 14.11
CA VAL A 100 6.86 9.05 14.64
C VAL A 100 6.30 8.14 13.56
N LEU A 101 6.93 7.00 13.31
CA LEU A 101 6.40 5.96 12.43
C LEU A 101 5.57 4.97 13.26
N VAL A 102 4.29 4.78 12.94
CA VAL A 102 3.41 3.83 13.64
C VAL A 102 2.63 2.97 12.65
N THR A 103 2.97 1.68 12.60
CA THR A 103 2.41 0.74 11.62
C THR A 103 1.86 -0.54 12.26
N ALA A 104 0.92 -1.18 11.55
CA ALA A 104 0.49 -2.55 11.84
C ALA A 104 1.45 -3.60 11.27
N SER A 105 2.40 -3.21 10.41
CA SER A 105 3.45 -4.09 9.89
C SER A 105 4.45 -4.48 10.97
N ASP A 106 5.35 -5.42 10.64
CA ASP A 106 6.35 -5.94 11.57
C ASP A 106 7.29 -4.85 12.11
N ALA A 107 7.61 -4.93 13.40
CA ALA A 107 8.44 -3.95 14.09
C ALA A 107 9.87 -3.88 13.55
N ASP A 108 10.50 -5.00 13.20
CA ASP A 108 11.89 -5.02 12.72
C ASP A 108 11.98 -4.32 11.36
N LEU A 109 10.98 -4.56 10.51
CA LEU A 109 10.87 -3.92 9.20
C LEU A 109 10.60 -2.42 9.30
N ALA A 110 9.72 -2.02 10.23
CA ALA A 110 9.48 -0.60 10.50
C ALA A 110 10.76 0.11 10.97
N HIS A 111 11.56 -0.52 11.83
CA HIS A 111 12.85 0.01 12.26
C HIS A 111 13.84 0.11 11.11
N ALA A 112 13.98 -0.94 10.28
CA ALA A 112 14.86 -0.91 9.12
C ALA A 112 14.51 0.22 8.14
N ILE A 113 13.21 0.47 7.90
CA ILE A 113 12.74 1.59 7.07
C ILE A 113 13.08 2.94 7.71
N ALA A 114 12.86 3.08 9.01
CA ALA A 114 13.14 4.32 9.73
C ALA A 114 14.64 4.64 9.77
N GLU A 115 15.49 3.63 9.99
CA GLU A 115 16.95 3.76 9.92
C GLU A 115 17.42 4.15 8.52
N HIS A 116 16.85 3.52 7.49
CA HIS A 116 17.18 3.84 6.11
C HIS A 116 16.84 5.29 5.75
N LEU A 117 15.67 5.79 6.17
CA LEU A 117 15.24 7.15 5.84
C LEU A 117 15.88 8.22 6.75
N GLY A 118 16.14 7.90 8.02
CA GLY A 118 16.71 8.83 9.01
C GLY A 118 15.78 10.01 9.38
N ILE A 119 14.47 9.89 9.09
CA ILE A 119 13.49 10.97 9.24
C ILE A 119 12.51 10.78 10.42
N PHE A 120 12.64 9.72 11.21
CA PHE A 120 11.75 9.44 12.35
C PHE A 120 12.53 9.47 13.67
N ASP A 121 11.92 10.04 14.70
CA ASP A 121 12.48 10.12 16.04
C ASP A 121 12.05 8.90 16.89
N GLU A 122 10.89 8.31 16.58
CA GLU A 122 10.35 7.13 17.25
C GLU A 122 9.66 6.19 16.24
N VAL A 123 9.71 4.88 16.50
CA VAL A 123 9.17 3.84 15.61
C VAL A 123 8.41 2.79 16.41
N HIS A 124 7.21 2.45 15.95
CA HIS A 124 6.38 1.42 16.56
C HIS A 124 5.72 0.56 15.49
N GLY A 125 6.04 -0.74 15.48
CA GLY A 125 5.37 -1.75 14.67
C GLY A 125 4.71 -2.82 15.53
N SER A 126 4.04 -3.77 14.89
CA SER A 126 3.48 -4.96 15.53
C SER A 126 4.59 -5.97 15.84
N ASP A 127 4.50 -6.64 16.99
CA ASP A 127 5.51 -7.59 17.51
C ASP A 127 4.99 -9.06 17.56
N GLY A 128 3.94 -9.34 16.78
CA GLY A 128 3.29 -10.66 16.72
C GLY A 128 2.35 -10.97 17.90
N VAL A 129 2.47 -10.26 19.03
CA VAL A 129 1.55 -10.35 20.18
C VAL A 129 0.58 -9.17 20.17
N ARG A 130 1.10 -7.97 19.90
CA ARG A 130 0.34 -6.74 19.78
C ARG A 130 0.22 -6.35 18.31
N ASN A 131 -1.02 -6.30 17.82
CA ASN A 131 -1.33 -5.87 16.46
C ASN A 131 -1.77 -4.41 16.47
N LEU A 132 -0.89 -3.50 16.07
CA LEU A 132 -1.16 -2.05 16.03
C LEU A 132 -2.06 -1.65 14.84
N LYS A 133 -3.25 -2.25 14.77
CA LYS A 133 -4.24 -1.99 13.72
C LYS A 133 -5.47 -1.30 14.28
N ALA A 134 -5.93 -0.27 13.57
CA ALA A 134 -7.20 0.40 13.80
C ALA A 134 -7.39 0.86 15.27
N ALA A 135 -8.27 0.19 16.04
CA ALA A 135 -8.60 0.59 17.41
C ALA A 135 -7.39 0.48 18.36
N GLU A 136 -6.61 -0.60 18.27
CA GLU A 136 -5.42 -0.77 19.10
C GLU A 136 -4.36 0.31 18.78
N LYS A 137 -4.29 0.76 17.52
CA LYS A 137 -3.43 1.88 17.12
C LYS A 137 -3.91 3.19 17.75
N ALA A 138 -5.21 3.47 17.70
CA ALA A 138 -5.79 4.66 18.32
C ALA A 138 -5.54 4.68 19.84
N ASP A 139 -5.78 3.55 20.51
CA ASP A 139 -5.56 3.39 21.94
C ASP A 139 -4.09 3.55 22.32
N PHE A 140 -3.18 2.99 21.51
CA PHE A 140 -1.74 3.19 21.68
C PHE A 140 -1.36 4.67 21.62
N LEU A 141 -1.80 5.37 20.58
CA LEU A 141 -1.46 6.77 20.35
C LEU A 141 -2.01 7.67 21.46
N ASN A 142 -3.26 7.42 21.88
CA ASN A 142 -3.88 8.14 22.99
C ASN A 142 -3.16 7.90 24.32
N ARG A 143 -2.72 6.67 24.60
CA ARG A 143 -1.92 6.37 25.80
C ARG A 143 -0.54 7.04 25.78
N ARG A 144 0.12 7.07 24.62
CA ARG A 144 1.51 7.55 24.51
C ARG A 144 1.63 9.07 24.39
N TYR A 145 0.77 9.68 23.57
CA TYR A 145 0.86 11.11 23.24
C TYR A 145 -0.28 11.92 23.85
N GLY A 146 -1.30 11.27 24.40
CA GLY A 146 -2.51 11.92 24.88
C GLY A 146 -3.52 12.19 23.76
N PRO A 147 -4.83 12.26 24.07
CA PRO A 147 -5.84 12.70 23.11
C PRO A 147 -5.51 14.11 22.59
N ARG A 148 -5.58 14.30 21.27
CA ARG A 148 -5.19 15.54 20.57
C ARG A 148 -3.72 15.94 20.79
N GLY A 149 -2.86 15.02 21.22
CA GLY A 149 -1.41 15.24 21.35
C GLY A 149 -0.60 14.97 20.09
N TYR A 150 -1.26 14.57 18.99
CA TYR A 150 -0.61 14.18 17.75
C TYR A 150 -1.43 14.58 16.51
N ALA A 151 -0.75 14.83 15.40
CA ALA A 151 -1.36 14.86 14.06
C ALA A 151 -1.10 13.50 13.39
N TYR A 152 -2.05 12.98 12.63
CA TYR A 152 -1.96 11.61 12.08
C TYR A 152 -2.12 11.59 10.56
N MET A 153 -1.10 11.07 9.87
CA MET A 153 -1.09 10.80 8.43
C MET A 153 -1.53 9.35 8.17
N GLY A 154 -2.58 9.17 7.37
CA GLY A 154 -3.12 7.86 6.99
C GLY A 154 -3.93 7.91 5.68
N ASP A 155 -4.25 6.76 5.09
CA ASP A 155 -4.95 6.67 3.80
C ASP A 155 -6.31 5.95 3.89
N SER A 156 -6.52 5.15 4.95
CA SER A 156 -7.45 4.03 4.90
C SER A 156 -8.68 4.19 5.79
N ALA A 157 -9.66 3.29 5.61
CA ALA A 157 -10.81 3.22 6.51
C ALA A 157 -10.44 2.75 7.93
N ALA A 158 -9.28 2.11 8.13
CA ALA A 158 -8.82 1.74 9.47
C ALA A 158 -8.47 2.97 10.32
N ASP A 159 -8.02 4.03 9.65
CA ASP A 159 -7.60 5.30 10.25
C ASP A 159 -8.78 6.16 10.74
N LEU A 160 -10.00 5.84 10.31
CA LEU A 160 -11.24 6.43 10.84
C LEU A 160 -11.40 6.23 12.35
N LYS A 161 -10.70 5.25 12.94
CA LYS A 161 -10.67 5.05 14.40
C LYS A 161 -9.61 5.90 15.09
N VAL A 162 -8.60 6.37 14.37
CA VAL A 162 -7.47 7.16 14.91
C VAL A 162 -7.74 8.65 14.79
N TRP A 163 -8.24 9.09 13.62
CA TRP A 163 -8.47 10.51 13.33
C TRP A 163 -9.36 11.27 14.32
N PRO A 164 -10.46 10.71 14.88
CA PRO A 164 -11.29 11.42 15.87
C PRO A 164 -10.52 11.86 17.13
N HIS A 165 -9.40 11.22 17.42
CA HIS A 165 -8.58 11.51 18.59
C HIS A 165 -7.33 12.34 18.28
N ALA A 166 -7.03 12.55 17.00
CA ALA A 166 -5.90 13.37 16.56
C ALA A 166 -6.24 14.88 16.68
N ALA A 167 -5.21 15.71 16.84
CA ALA A 167 -5.34 17.16 16.72
C ALA A 167 -5.64 17.60 15.28
N ARG A 168 -5.16 16.82 14.31
CA ARG A 168 -5.41 16.99 12.88
C ARG A 168 -5.37 15.65 12.18
N ALA A 169 -6.34 15.43 11.30
CA ALA A 169 -6.37 14.31 10.37
C ALA A 169 -5.69 14.73 9.06
N ILE A 170 -4.60 14.08 8.70
CA ILE A 170 -3.91 14.30 7.43
C ILE A 170 -4.19 13.08 6.57
N THR A 171 -4.94 13.26 5.48
CA THR A 171 -5.22 12.15 4.56
C THR A 171 -4.14 12.09 3.48
N VAL A 172 -3.65 10.89 3.17
CA VAL A 172 -2.69 10.67 2.09
C VAL A 172 -3.36 9.82 1.03
N ASN A 173 -3.60 10.38 -0.16
CA ASN A 173 -4.23 9.67 -1.29
C ASN A 173 -5.53 8.90 -0.91
N ALA A 174 -6.25 9.36 0.12
CA ALA A 174 -7.41 8.66 0.64
C ALA A 174 -8.58 8.66 -0.36
N SER A 175 -9.26 7.51 -0.47
CA SER A 175 -10.42 7.35 -1.34
C SER A 175 -11.52 8.38 -1.04
N ALA A 176 -12.35 8.69 -2.04
CA ALA A 176 -13.48 9.62 -1.88
C ALA A 176 -14.42 9.18 -0.75
N ALA A 177 -14.64 7.87 -0.59
CA ALA A 177 -15.48 7.32 0.48
C ALA A 177 -14.89 7.57 1.88
N VAL A 178 -13.57 7.44 2.04
CA VAL A 178 -12.88 7.71 3.32
C VAL A 178 -12.95 9.21 3.64
N ARG A 179 -12.64 10.07 2.66
CA ARG A 179 -12.74 11.54 2.83
C ARG A 179 -14.16 11.98 3.17
N GLN A 180 -15.18 11.39 2.55
CA GLN A 180 -16.57 11.68 2.87
C GLN A 180 -16.92 11.31 4.32
N ARG A 181 -16.46 10.16 4.82
CA ARG A 181 -16.67 9.76 6.22
C ARG A 181 -15.92 10.67 7.19
N LEU A 182 -14.71 11.10 6.82
CA LEU A 182 -13.89 12.01 7.63
C LEU A 182 -14.53 13.40 7.78
N ARG A 183 -15.23 13.90 6.75
CA ARG A 183 -16.00 15.17 6.84
C ARG A 183 -17.09 15.15 7.91
N GLY A 184 -17.57 13.97 8.30
CA GLY A 184 -18.53 13.82 9.39
C GLY A 184 -17.92 13.88 10.79
N LEU A 185 -16.59 13.98 10.91
CA LEU A 185 -15.88 14.02 12.18
C LEU A 185 -15.51 15.47 12.53
N ASP A 186 -15.58 15.80 13.82
CA ASP A 186 -15.19 17.11 14.35
C ASP A 186 -13.66 17.19 14.56
N VAL A 187 -12.92 17.09 13.45
CA VAL A 187 -11.45 17.16 13.43
C VAL A 187 -10.98 18.00 12.24
N PRO A 188 -9.98 18.89 12.41
CA PRO A 188 -9.37 19.57 11.28
C PRO A 188 -8.78 18.55 10.29
N VAL A 189 -9.09 18.72 9.00
CA VAL A 189 -8.63 17.82 7.93
C VAL A 189 -7.68 18.56 7.00
N ALA A 190 -6.56 17.93 6.68
CA ALA A 190 -5.68 18.33 5.59
C ALA A 190 -5.52 17.18 4.60
N ASP A 191 -5.69 17.45 3.31
CA ASP A 191 -5.59 16.43 2.27
C ASP A 191 -4.26 16.56 1.52
N LEU A 192 -3.41 15.55 1.63
CA LEU A 192 -2.21 15.38 0.83
C LEU A 192 -2.52 14.44 -0.34
N GLN A 193 -2.93 15.02 -1.45
CA GLN A 193 -3.15 14.29 -2.70
C GLN A 193 -1.89 14.41 -3.57
N VAL A 194 -1.26 13.28 -3.85
CA VAL A 194 -0.16 13.19 -4.80
C VAL A 194 -0.74 12.58 -6.07
N ALA A 195 -0.60 13.26 -7.21
CA ALA A 195 -0.98 12.70 -8.49
C ALA A 195 -0.17 11.42 -8.74
N ASP A 196 -0.78 10.27 -8.49
CA ASP A 196 -0.16 8.97 -8.70
C ASP A 196 -0.18 8.66 -10.20
N HIS A 197 0.83 9.15 -10.91
CA HIS A 197 1.03 8.85 -12.34
C HIS A 197 1.26 7.34 -12.61
N ARG A 198 1.33 6.49 -11.57
CA ARG A 198 1.56 5.04 -11.68
C ARG A 198 0.30 4.20 -11.53
N ARG A 199 -0.87 4.79 -11.23
CA ARG A 199 -2.15 4.08 -11.37
C ARG A 199 -2.59 4.11 -12.82
N LEU A 200 -1.86 3.39 -13.67
CA LEU A 200 -2.45 2.92 -14.91
C LEU A 200 -3.73 2.16 -14.51
N PRO A 201 -4.89 2.47 -15.09
CA PRO A 201 -6.12 1.76 -14.75
C PRO A 201 -5.83 0.27 -14.92
N LEU A 202 -6.13 -0.56 -13.91
CA LEU A 202 -5.96 -2.01 -14.01
C LEU A 202 -6.65 -2.56 -15.28
N ALA A 203 -7.76 -1.91 -15.68
CA ALA A 203 -8.46 -2.15 -16.94
C ALA A 203 -7.64 -1.81 -18.21
N ALA A 204 -6.77 -0.80 -18.17
CA ALA A 204 -5.84 -0.49 -19.26
C ALA A 204 -4.68 -1.49 -19.33
N MET A 205 -4.26 -2.07 -18.20
CA MET A 205 -3.26 -3.15 -18.18
C MET A 205 -3.81 -4.48 -18.72
N LEU A 206 -5.11 -4.71 -18.54
CA LEU A 206 -5.80 -5.90 -19.09
C LEU A 206 -5.97 -5.84 -20.61
N ARG A 207 -5.64 -4.72 -21.26
CA ARG A 207 -5.62 -4.54 -22.73
C ARG A 207 -6.80 -5.24 -23.42
N PRO A 208 -8.02 -4.71 -23.30
CA PRO A 208 -9.27 -5.29 -23.80
C PRO A 208 -9.19 -5.82 -25.23
N GLU A 209 -8.37 -5.18 -26.07
CA GLU A 209 -8.06 -5.59 -27.44
C GLU A 209 -7.52 -7.04 -27.57
N HIS A 210 -6.90 -7.60 -26.53
CA HIS A 210 -6.39 -8.98 -26.51
C HIS A 210 -7.39 -10.02 -25.98
N TRP A 211 -8.52 -9.60 -25.40
CA TRP A 211 -9.54 -10.52 -24.88
C TRP A 211 -10.23 -11.30 -26.01
N CYS A 212 -10.31 -10.72 -27.21
CA CYS A 212 -10.78 -11.41 -28.40
C CYS A 212 -9.92 -12.65 -28.73
N LEU A 213 -8.61 -12.60 -28.48
CA LEU A 213 -7.72 -13.75 -28.71
C LEU A 213 -7.86 -14.80 -27.61
N ALA A 214 -8.05 -14.39 -26.36
CA ALA A 214 -8.32 -15.32 -25.27
C ALA A 214 -9.66 -16.06 -25.49
N LEU A 215 -10.70 -15.36 -25.95
CA LEU A 215 -12.01 -15.97 -26.27
C LEU A 215 -11.95 -17.01 -27.39
N LEU A 216 -10.97 -16.95 -28.30
CA LEU A 216 -10.74 -18.00 -29.30
C LEU A 216 -10.41 -19.35 -28.65
N ALA A 217 -9.87 -19.37 -27.42
CA ALA A 217 -9.61 -20.61 -26.68
C ALA A 217 -10.90 -21.39 -26.35
N LEU A 218 -12.07 -20.74 -26.40
CA LEU A 218 -13.37 -21.38 -26.20
C LEU A 218 -14.01 -21.88 -27.51
N VAL A 219 -13.48 -21.52 -28.68
CA VAL A 219 -14.01 -21.96 -29.98
C VAL A 219 -14.06 -23.49 -30.12
N PRO A 220 -13.04 -24.27 -29.70
CA PRO A 220 -13.12 -25.73 -29.75
C PRO A 220 -14.24 -26.31 -28.88
N LEU A 221 -14.59 -25.65 -27.78
CA LEU A 221 -15.69 -26.05 -26.90
C LEU A 221 -17.06 -25.77 -27.54
N LEU A 222 -17.18 -24.63 -28.24
CA LEU A 222 -18.39 -24.24 -28.96
C LEU A 222 -18.65 -25.12 -30.18
N ILE A 223 -17.62 -25.43 -30.98
CA ILE A 223 -17.71 -26.29 -32.16
C ILE A 223 -17.92 -27.75 -31.76
N GLY A 224 -17.30 -28.18 -30.66
CA GLY A 224 -17.39 -29.57 -30.20
C GLY A 224 -18.74 -29.95 -29.61
N HIS A 225 -19.61 -28.98 -29.28
CA HIS A 225 -20.92 -29.13 -28.62
C HIS A 225 -20.92 -30.02 -27.35
N ASP A 226 -19.75 -30.39 -26.82
CA ASP A 226 -19.59 -31.20 -25.63
C ASP A 226 -19.32 -30.28 -24.44
N LEU A 227 -20.41 -29.94 -23.76
CA LEU A 227 -20.42 -29.11 -22.56
C LEU A 227 -20.27 -29.94 -21.28
N SER A 228 -19.62 -31.10 -21.35
CA SER A 228 -19.29 -31.86 -20.15
C SER A 228 -18.46 -31.00 -19.18
N PRO A 229 -18.68 -31.13 -17.85
CA PRO A 229 -17.98 -30.31 -16.86
C PRO A 229 -16.45 -30.33 -16.99
N ALA A 230 -15.89 -31.46 -17.41
CA ALA A 230 -14.45 -31.62 -17.63
C ALA A 230 -13.93 -30.76 -18.80
N ARG A 231 -14.63 -30.73 -19.93
CA ARG A 231 -14.23 -29.92 -21.10
C ARG A 231 -14.44 -28.43 -20.86
N VAL A 232 -15.50 -28.07 -20.16
CA VAL A 232 -15.72 -26.68 -19.73
C VAL A 232 -14.57 -26.22 -18.83
N ALA A 233 -14.16 -27.03 -17.85
CA ALA A 233 -13.02 -26.72 -16.99
C ALA A 233 -11.70 -26.57 -17.78
N GLN A 234 -11.45 -27.45 -18.75
CA GLN A 234 -10.29 -27.34 -19.65
C GLN A 234 -10.33 -26.08 -20.52
N GLY A 235 -11.49 -25.71 -21.07
CA GLY A 235 -11.67 -24.49 -21.85
C GLY A 235 -11.46 -23.22 -21.04
N LEU A 236 -11.97 -23.18 -19.80
CA LEU A 236 -11.73 -22.07 -18.87
C LEU A 236 -10.26 -22.00 -18.45
N PHE A 237 -9.61 -23.13 -18.22
CA PHE A 237 -8.18 -23.18 -17.93
C PHE A 237 -7.34 -22.67 -19.11
N ALA A 238 -7.66 -23.10 -20.34
CA ALA A 238 -7.00 -22.61 -21.55
C ALA A 238 -7.21 -21.11 -21.76
N LEU A 239 -8.42 -20.59 -21.51
CA LEU A 239 -8.72 -19.16 -21.54
C LEU A 239 -7.81 -18.38 -20.57
N VAL A 240 -7.68 -18.85 -19.32
CA VAL A 240 -6.80 -18.23 -18.32
C VAL A 240 -5.34 -18.27 -18.75
N CYS A 241 -4.85 -19.42 -19.26
CA CYS A 241 -3.48 -19.55 -19.75
C CYS A 241 -3.18 -18.59 -20.91
N VAL A 242 -4.07 -18.51 -21.90
CA VAL A 242 -3.90 -17.61 -23.05
C VAL A 242 -3.93 -16.15 -22.60
N ALA A 243 -4.88 -15.78 -21.74
CA ALA A 243 -4.97 -14.42 -21.19
C ALA A 243 -3.70 -14.01 -20.42
N LEU A 244 -3.11 -14.93 -19.65
CA LEU A 244 -1.84 -14.69 -18.93
C LEU A 244 -0.67 -14.50 -19.89
N VAL A 245 -0.54 -15.35 -20.92
CA VAL A 245 0.54 -15.27 -21.91
C VAL A 245 0.46 -13.98 -22.72
N THR A 246 -0.74 -13.60 -23.19
CA THR A 246 -0.93 -12.37 -23.98
C THR A 246 -0.68 -11.11 -23.15
N SER A 247 -1.14 -11.11 -21.89
CA SER A 247 -0.92 -9.98 -20.98
C SER A 247 0.56 -9.86 -20.60
N GLY A 248 1.23 -10.98 -20.30
CA GLY A 248 2.64 -11.02 -19.94
C GLY A 248 3.57 -10.57 -21.07
N ALA A 249 3.33 -11.03 -22.30
CA ALA A 249 4.09 -10.58 -23.48
C ALA A 249 3.91 -9.08 -23.76
N GLY A 250 2.73 -8.52 -23.45
CA GLY A 250 2.47 -7.09 -23.53
C GLY A 250 3.31 -6.28 -22.54
N VAL A 251 3.36 -6.71 -21.28
CA VAL A 251 4.15 -6.05 -20.23
C VAL A 251 5.65 -6.09 -20.55
N ILE A 252 6.18 -7.22 -21.03
CA ILE A 252 7.60 -7.33 -21.42
C ILE A 252 7.93 -6.40 -22.59
N ARG A 253 7.06 -6.34 -23.61
CA ARG A 253 7.23 -5.41 -24.73
C ARG A 253 7.22 -3.95 -24.29
N ASP A 254 6.30 -3.58 -23.39
CA ASP A 254 6.20 -2.22 -22.88
C ASP A 254 7.45 -1.82 -22.08
N LEU A 255 7.98 -2.74 -21.27
CA LEU A 255 9.24 -2.54 -20.54
C LEU A 255 10.43 -2.35 -21.49
N LEU A 256 10.49 -3.12 -22.58
CA LEU A 256 11.55 -3.00 -23.59
C LEU A 256 11.43 -1.71 -24.41
N THR A 257 10.22 -1.20 -24.64
CA THR A 257 10.03 0.11 -25.30
C THR A 257 10.31 1.29 -24.38
N LEU A 258 10.10 1.16 -23.07
CA LEU A 258 10.42 2.22 -22.09
C LEU A 258 11.92 2.45 -21.89
N GLU A 259 12.78 1.47 -22.21
CA GLU A 259 14.24 1.65 -22.23
C GLU A 259 14.76 2.30 -23.54
N ALA A 260 13.91 2.39 -24.57
CA ALA A 260 14.28 2.87 -25.89
C ALA A 260 13.93 4.35 -26.15
N ASP A 261 13.19 5.00 -25.25
CA ASP A 261 12.79 6.42 -25.26
C ASP A 261 13.44 7.20 -24.11
#